data_AF-A0AAV9UY09-F1
#
_entry.id   AF-A0AAV9UY09-F1
#
_cell.length_a   1.000
_cell.length_b   1.000
_cell.length_c   1.000
_cell.angle_alpha   90.00
_cell.angle_beta   90.00
_cell.angle_gamma   90.00
#
_symmetry.space_group_name_H-M   'P 1'
#
loop_
_entity.id
_entity.type
_entity.pdbx_description
1 polymer ?
#
loop_
_entity_poly.entity_id
_entity_poly.type
_entity_poly.pdbx_seq_one_letter_code
_entity_poly.pdbx_strand_id
1 'polypeptide(L)' 'MAGGHGPAPGGHPLRMPHVRPFYKVTATALGASMWFFIFYRAKKDGPVLLGWRHPFDH' A
#
# COMPACT_ATOMS: atom_id res chain seq x y z
N MET A 1 -29.93 -44.14 -17.97
CA MET A 1 -29.38 -42.90 -18.55
C MET A 1 -28.65 -42.15 -17.44
N ALA A 2 -27.32 -42.14 -17.48
CA ALA A 2 -26.48 -41.53 -16.46
C ALA A 2 -26.46 -40.00 -16.66
N GLY A 3 -27.02 -39.25 -15.70
CA GLY A 3 -26.93 -37.79 -15.66
C GLY A 3 -25.63 -37.35 -15.01
N GLY A 4 -24.67 -36.91 -15.84
CA GLY A 4 -23.36 -36.44 -15.40
C GLY A 4 -23.45 -35.18 -14.54
N HIS A 5 -22.97 -35.28 -13.31
CA HIS A 5 -22.66 -34.13 -12.46
C HIS A 5 -21.23 -33.67 -12.78
N GLY A 6 -21.09 -32.71 -13.68
CA GLY A 6 -19.81 -32.04 -13.93
C GLY A 6 -19.48 -31.07 -12.79
N PRO A 7 -18.19 -30.83 -12.48
CA PRO A 7 -17.81 -29.87 -11.45
C PRO A 7 -18.22 -28.45 -11.89
N ALA A 8 -18.86 -27.71 -10.98
CA ALA A 8 -19.21 -26.32 -11.22
C ALA A 8 -17.95 -25.49 -11.56
N PRO A 9 -18.01 -24.53 -12.51
CA PRO A 9 -16.88 -23.68 -12.83
C PRO A 9 -16.60 -22.72 -11.65
N GLY A 10 -15.74 -23.14 -10.74
CA GLY A 10 -15.41 -22.37 -9.53
C GLY A 10 -14.47 -23.06 -8.53
N GLY A 11 -13.84 -24.17 -8.92
CA GLY A 11 -12.99 -25.01 -8.06
C GLY A 11 -11.58 -24.46 -7.79
N HIS A 12 -11.47 -23.19 -7.38
CA HIS A 12 -10.23 -22.67 -6.79
C HIS A 12 -10.47 -22.25 -5.32
N PRO A 13 -9.63 -22.67 -4.36
CA PRO A 13 -9.90 -22.57 -2.93
C PRO A 13 -9.86 -21.15 -2.34
N LEU A 14 -9.74 -20.10 -3.15
CA LEU A 14 -9.68 -18.71 -2.69
C LEU A 14 -10.60 -17.84 -3.53
N ARG A 15 -11.88 -17.80 -3.14
CA ARG A 15 -12.85 -16.85 -3.69
C ARG A 15 -12.44 -15.44 -3.23
N MET A 16 -11.84 -14.66 -4.12
CA MET A 16 -11.43 -13.29 -3.81
C MET A 16 -12.68 -12.49 -3.40
N PRO A 17 -12.71 -11.89 -2.20
CA PRO A 17 -13.85 -11.09 -1.78
C PRO A 17 -13.98 -9.88 -2.70
N HIS A 18 -15.20 -9.62 -3.17
CA HIS A 18 -15.48 -8.44 -3.98
C HIS A 18 -15.39 -7.19 -3.10
N VAL A 19 -14.23 -6.52 -3.14
CA VAL A 19 -13.99 -5.27 -2.41
C VAL A 19 -14.47 -4.09 -3.27
N ARG A 20 -15.34 -3.26 -2.70
CA ARG A 20 -15.85 -2.03 -3.36
C ARG A 20 -14.68 -1.13 -3.77
N PRO A 21 -14.70 -0.51 -4.98
CA PRO A 21 -13.59 0.32 -5.48
C PRO A 21 -13.17 1.44 -4.52
N PHE A 22 -14.12 2.00 -3.77
CA PHE A 22 -13.86 3.02 -2.76
C PHE A 22 -12.83 2.60 -1.69
N TYR A 23 -12.88 1.36 -1.22
CA TYR A 23 -11.91 0.87 -0.23
C TYR A 23 -10.51 0.73 -0.82
N LYS A 24 -10.40 0.39 -2.10
CA LYS A 24 -9.10 0.33 -2.79
C LYS A 24 -8.50 1.73 -2.94
N VAL A 25 -9.31 2.71 -3.31
CA VAL A 25 -8.87 4.10 -3.49
C VAL A 25 -8.45 4.72 -2.15
N THR A 26 -9.27 4.58 -1.11
CA THR A 26 -8.95 5.12 0.21
C THR A 26 -7.73 4.44 0.84
N ALA A 27 -7.58 3.11 0.71
CA ALA A 27 -6.40 2.40 1.17
C ALA A 27 -5.12 2.91 0.49
N THR A 28 -5.13 3.07 -0.84
CA THR A 28 -3.98 3.61 -1.58
C THR A 28 -3.73 5.07 -1.24
N ALA A 29 -4.77 5.90 -1.10
CA ALA A 29 -4.63 7.30 -0.72
C ALA A 29 -3.97 7.44 0.66
N LEU A 30 -4.42 6.65 1.65
CA LEU A 30 -3.84 6.65 3.00
C LEU A 30 -2.38 6.15 3.00
N GLY A 31 -2.07 5.08 2.27
CA GLY A 31 -0.70 4.59 2.13
C GLY A 31 0.21 5.58 1.38
N ALA A 32 -0.30 6.19 0.31
CA ALA A 32 0.41 7.23 -0.43
C ALA A 32 0.65 8.48 0.45
N SER A 33 -0.31 8.90 1.27
CA SER A 33 -0.15 9.99 2.22
C SER A 33 0.93 9.68 3.28
N MET A 34 0.99 8.44 3.78
CA MET A 34 2.04 8.01 4.71
C MET A 34 3.44 8.17 4.09
N TRP A 35 3.65 7.64 2.89
CA TRP A 35 4.93 7.77 2.18
C TRP A 35 5.24 9.21 1.77
N PHE A 36 4.22 9.96 1.31
CA PHE A 36 4.34 11.38 1.00
C PHE A 36 4.83 12.16 2.22
N PHE A 37 4.32 11.86 3.42
CA PHE A 37 4.75 12.49 4.65
C PHE A 37 6.23 12.20 4.95
N ILE A 38 6.69 10.96 4.74
CA ILE A 38 8.09 10.60 4.92
C ILE A 38 8.99 11.37 3.95
N PHE A 39 8.65 11.42 2.65
CA PHE A 39 9.45 12.18 1.68
C PHE A 39 9.41 13.69 1.91
N TYR A 40 8.27 14.22 2.31
CA TYR A 40 8.12 15.61 2.72
C TYR A 40 9.01 15.93 3.93
N ARG A 41 9.01 15.05 4.93
CA ARG A 41 9.84 15.18 6.11
C ARG A 41 11.32 15.02 5.77
N ALA A 42 11.70 14.05 4.94
CA ALA A 42 13.07 13.87 4.48
C ALA A 42 13.60 15.07 3.68
N LYS A 43 12.75 15.78 2.94
CA LYS A 43 13.12 17.03 2.27
C LYS A 43 13.36 18.17 3.25
N LYS A 44 12.55 18.24 4.33
CA LYS A 44 12.66 19.29 5.36
C LYS A 44 13.79 19.03 6.37
N ASP A 45 13.97 17.78 6.76
CA ASP A 45 15.03 17.30 7.66
C ASP A 45 16.30 16.90 6.89
N GLY A 46 16.29 17.02 5.55
CA GLY A 46 17.41 16.69 4.66
C GLY A 46 18.73 17.38 5.01
N PRO A 47 18.78 18.68 5.33
CA PRO A 47 20.01 19.33 5.76
C PRO A 47 20.49 18.90 7.16
N VAL A 48 19.59 18.38 8.02
CA VAL A 48 19.92 17.88 9.36
C VAL A 48 20.43 16.45 9.32
N LEU A 49 19.89 15.61 8.41
CA LEU A 49 20.29 14.21 8.24
C LEU A 49 21.50 14.03 7.29
N LEU A 50 21.76 14.95 6.36
CA LEU A 50 22.94 14.93 5.48
C LEU A 50 24.24 15.43 6.16
N GLY A 51 24.22 15.69 7.47
CA GLY A 51 25.45 15.93 8.25
C GLY A 51 26.17 17.25 7.97
N TRP A 52 25.54 18.22 7.30
CA TRP A 52 26.16 19.51 6.93
C TRP A 52 26.09 20.60 8.00
N ARG A 53 25.58 20.29 9.21
CA ARG A 53 25.58 21.23 10.33
C ARG A 53 25.90 20.51 11.63
N HIS A 54 27.18 20.42 11.93
CA HIS A 54 27.67 19.99 13.25
C HIS A 54 27.27 21.09 14.26
N PRO A 55 26.57 20.77 15.37
CA PRO A 55 26.10 21.76 16.34
C PRO A 55 27.22 22.41 17.19
N PHE A 56 28.50 22.17 16.88
CA PHE A 56 29.65 22.64 17.67
C PHE A 56 30.71 23.40 16.85
N ASP A 57 30.41 23.82 15.61
CA ASP A 57 31.30 24.71 14.86
C ASP A 57 31.04 26.16 15.28
N HIS A 58 31.74 26.58 16.33
CA HIS A 58 31.81 27.94 16.86
C HIS A 58 33.27 28.36 17.00
#